data_AF-A0A954UCH2-F1
#
_entry.id   AF-A0A954UCH2-F1
#
_cell.length_a   1.000
_cell.length_b   1.000
_cell.length_c   1.000
_cell.angle_alpha   90.00
_cell.angle_beta   90.00
_cell.angle_gamma   90.00
#
_symmetry.space_group_name_H-M   'P 1'
#
loop_
_entity.id
_entity.type
_entity.pdbx_description
1 polymer ?
#
loop_
_entity_poly.entity_id
_entity_poly.type
_entity_poly.pdbx_seq_one_letter_code
_entity_poly.pdbx_strand_id
1 'polypeptide(L)'
;DLRINAAHERAVSNEQHLLLRRQGGETATRTDLPTLYVLAIGVSDYKNDDFDLRFAHKDASDFVEAWKRQQGLSYQKVESLLVTNREATTAKIRSAMKWLTDKTKNAPDGFAVVMFSGHGLFDEFDGWHFGAHDLDPQDLSNTSIPSVEIFDWLNRRVRCRKIVFADTCHAGAIPGNGFLFGRAVNRDGKDYWRGYGDIYLLASQPTEPSREDVAWQNGAYTEALLIALTSPKADTDHNGQLGLLELATFAEQETRRLTNHQQNPTVGIPPTVSIPMIATVSQQK
;
A
#
# COMPACT_ATOMS: atom_id res chain seq x y z
N ASP A 1 11.24 -31.37 -12.20
CA ASP A 1 11.43 -32.54 -11.33
C ASP A 1 12.56 -32.18 -10.38
N LEU A 2 12.29 -32.16 -9.08
CA LEU A 2 13.26 -31.74 -8.07
C LEU A 2 13.45 -32.89 -7.07
N ARG A 3 14.70 -33.27 -6.85
CA ARG A 3 15.07 -34.32 -5.88
C ARG A 3 15.76 -33.66 -4.71
N ILE A 4 15.25 -33.93 -3.51
CA ILE A 4 15.79 -33.35 -2.28
C ILE A 4 16.16 -34.47 -1.32
N ASN A 5 17.36 -34.36 -0.76
CA ASN A 5 17.86 -35.20 0.31
C ASN A 5 18.70 -34.35 1.25
N ALA A 6 18.49 -34.53 2.56
CA ALA A 6 19.27 -33.87 3.59
C ALA A 6 20.41 -34.79 4.01
N ALA A 7 21.61 -34.23 4.17
CA ALA A 7 22.80 -34.98 4.57
C ALA A 7 23.54 -34.28 5.69
N HIS A 8 24.16 -35.07 6.56
CA HIS A 8 25.24 -34.64 7.44
C HIS A 8 26.33 -35.72 7.48
N GLU A 9 27.41 -35.47 8.20
CA GLU A 9 28.61 -36.33 8.22
C GLU A 9 28.36 -37.81 8.55
N ARG A 10 27.24 -38.16 9.21
CA ARG A 10 26.96 -39.53 9.65
C ARG A 10 25.69 -40.15 9.06
N ALA A 11 24.90 -39.40 8.29
CA ALA A 11 23.69 -39.95 7.64
C ALA A 11 23.15 -39.07 6.51
N VAL A 12 22.46 -39.72 5.57
CA VAL A 12 21.70 -39.09 4.49
C VAL A 12 20.25 -39.56 4.58
N SER A 13 19.30 -38.65 4.38
CA SER A 13 17.87 -38.98 4.32
C SER A 13 17.52 -39.73 3.04
N ASN A 14 16.39 -40.42 3.03
CA ASN A 14 15.80 -40.94 1.80
C ASN A 14 15.50 -39.80 0.82
N GLU A 15 15.71 -40.07 -0.47
CA GLU A 15 15.42 -39.12 -1.57
C GLU A 15 13.91 -38.87 -1.65
N GLN A 16 13.50 -37.61 -1.58
CA GLN A 16 12.12 -37.20 -1.82
C GLN A 16 11.99 -36.67 -3.26
N HIS A 17 11.05 -37.23 -4.00
CA HIS A 17 10.72 -36.79 -5.37
C HIS A 17 9.61 -35.76 -5.30
N LEU A 18 9.92 -34.52 -5.66
CA LEU A 18 8.93 -33.46 -5.81
C LEU A 18 8.66 -33.19 -7.29
N LEU A 19 7.51 -33.69 -7.76
CA LEU A 19 6.99 -33.39 -9.09
C LEU A 19 6.29 -32.03 -9.11
N LEU A 20 7.07 -30.99 -9.38
CA LEU A 20 6.54 -29.67 -9.73
C LEU A 20 5.94 -29.71 -11.14
N ARG A 21 4.62 -29.86 -11.23
CA ARG A 21 3.87 -29.62 -12.47
C ARG A 21 3.44 -28.15 -12.50
N ARG A 22 4.13 -27.33 -13.29
CA ARG A 22 3.55 -26.07 -13.77
C ARG A 22 2.44 -26.46 -14.74
N GLN A 23 1.17 -26.32 -14.33
CA GLN A 23 0.13 -26.18 -15.33
C GLN A 23 0.44 -24.89 -16.07
N GLY A 24 0.95 -25.01 -17.30
CA GLY A 24 0.91 -23.92 -18.24
C GLY A 24 -0.56 -23.67 -18.51
N GLY A 25 -1.17 -22.78 -17.72
CA GLY A 25 -2.40 -22.14 -18.13
C GLY A 25 -2.12 -21.56 -19.51
N GLU A 26 -3.03 -21.83 -20.45
CA GLU A 26 -3.13 -21.06 -21.68
C GLU A 26 -2.83 -19.60 -21.34
N THR A 27 -1.94 -18.96 -22.11
CA THR A 27 -1.75 -17.50 -22.04
C THR A 27 -3.14 -16.90 -21.95
N ALA A 28 -3.49 -16.36 -20.76
CA ALA A 28 -4.81 -15.82 -20.51
C ALA A 28 -5.10 -14.91 -21.70
N THR A 29 -6.11 -15.27 -22.48
CA THR A 29 -6.64 -14.38 -23.50
C THR A 29 -6.85 -13.04 -22.81
N ARG A 30 -6.42 -11.95 -23.46
CA ARG A 30 -6.33 -10.57 -22.94
C ARG A 30 -7.72 -9.96 -22.64
N THR A 31 -8.58 -10.71 -21.94
CA THR A 31 -10.01 -10.48 -21.77
C THR A 31 -10.45 -10.40 -20.31
N ASP A 32 -9.66 -10.84 -19.32
CA ASP A 32 -10.04 -10.82 -17.89
C ASP A 32 -9.04 -10.08 -16.98
N LEU A 33 -8.45 -8.96 -17.43
CA LEU A 33 -7.66 -8.11 -16.54
C LEU A 33 -8.59 -7.40 -15.53
N PRO A 34 -8.22 -7.29 -14.24
CA PRO A 34 -9.08 -6.68 -13.24
C PRO A 34 -9.24 -5.17 -13.46
N THR A 35 -10.31 -4.59 -12.90
CA THR A 35 -10.41 -3.14 -12.74
C THR A 35 -9.60 -2.71 -11.51
N LEU A 36 -8.77 -1.67 -11.68
CA LEU A 36 -8.05 -1.01 -10.60
C LEU A 36 -8.84 0.19 -10.08
N TYR A 37 -8.97 0.29 -8.77
CA TYR A 37 -9.50 1.46 -8.07
C TYR A 37 -8.36 2.15 -7.31
N VAL A 38 -8.08 3.40 -7.67
CA VAL A 38 -7.02 4.19 -7.04
C VAL A 38 -7.66 5.27 -6.18
N LEU A 39 -7.39 5.27 -4.88
CA LEU A 39 -7.74 6.38 -4.00
C LEU A 39 -6.44 6.98 -3.47
N ALA A 40 -6.18 8.25 -3.74
CA ALA A 40 -5.02 8.94 -3.18
C ALA A 40 -5.45 10.22 -2.47
N ILE A 41 -4.95 10.39 -1.25
CA ILE A 41 -5.19 11.54 -0.40
C ILE A 41 -3.84 12.13 -0.03
N GLY A 42 -3.64 13.41 -0.34
CA GLY A 42 -2.37 14.12 -0.12
C GLY A 42 -2.58 15.51 0.44
N VAL A 43 -2.06 15.79 1.64
CA VAL A 43 -2.29 17.09 2.31
C VAL A 43 -0.96 17.79 2.54
N SER A 44 -0.75 18.91 1.84
CA SER A 44 0.41 19.78 2.03
C SER A 44 0.01 21.16 2.53
N ASP A 45 -1.09 21.72 2.03
CA ASP A 45 -1.71 22.97 2.50
C ASP A 45 -2.70 22.60 3.60
N TYR A 46 -2.31 22.84 4.86
CA TYR A 46 -3.13 22.70 6.05
C TYR A 46 -3.75 24.05 6.41
N LYS A 47 -4.90 24.05 7.08
CA LYS A 47 -5.56 25.29 7.51
C LYS A 47 -4.67 26.14 8.43
N ASN A 48 -3.77 25.51 9.17
CA ASN A 48 -2.70 26.16 9.91
C ASN A 48 -1.38 25.89 9.19
N ASP A 49 -0.82 26.93 8.59
CA ASP A 49 0.41 26.93 7.79
C ASP A 49 1.64 26.37 8.56
N ASP A 50 1.63 26.37 9.91
CA ASP A 50 2.69 25.75 10.71
C ASP A 50 2.82 24.23 10.46
N PHE A 51 1.76 23.60 9.93
CA PHE A 51 1.73 22.19 9.55
C PHE A 51 1.99 21.95 8.07
N ASP A 52 2.27 22.98 7.27
CA ASP A 52 2.42 22.80 5.84
C ASP A 52 3.58 21.85 5.49
N LEU A 53 3.29 20.96 4.55
CA LEU A 53 4.27 20.09 3.90
C LEU A 53 4.51 20.61 2.48
N ARG A 54 5.52 20.08 1.78
CA ARG A 54 5.88 20.59 0.46
C ARG A 54 5.29 19.76 -0.67
N PHE A 55 5.25 18.44 -0.52
CA PHE A 55 5.04 17.53 -1.64
C PHE A 55 3.98 16.46 -1.40
N ALA A 56 3.44 16.27 -0.19
CA ALA A 56 2.38 15.28 0.06
C ALA A 56 1.18 15.31 -0.92
N HIS A 57 0.71 16.49 -1.35
CA HIS A 57 -0.31 16.60 -2.39
C HIS A 57 0.17 16.14 -3.78
N LYS A 58 1.44 16.43 -4.11
CA LYS A 58 2.09 16.02 -5.33
C LYS A 58 2.36 14.51 -5.33
N ASP A 59 2.78 13.94 -4.20
CA ASP A 59 2.92 12.50 -3.99
C ASP A 59 1.63 11.76 -4.37
N ALA A 60 0.49 12.22 -3.84
CA ALA A 60 -0.81 11.63 -4.15
C ALA A 60 -1.18 11.77 -5.64
N SER A 61 -0.87 12.91 -6.26
CA SER A 61 -1.10 13.15 -7.69
C SER A 61 -0.24 12.23 -8.56
N ASP A 62 1.07 12.18 -8.32
CA ASP A 62 2.02 11.37 -9.08
C ASP A 62 1.73 9.88 -8.91
N PHE A 63 1.34 9.45 -7.71
CA PHE A 63 0.87 8.09 -7.45
C PHE A 63 -0.32 7.73 -8.35
N VAL A 64 -1.35 8.58 -8.41
CA VAL A 64 -2.51 8.35 -9.29
C VAL A 64 -2.11 8.25 -10.75
N GLU A 65 -1.24 9.14 -11.21
CA GLU A 65 -0.78 9.13 -12.60
C GLU A 65 0.06 7.88 -12.92
N ALA A 66 0.89 7.41 -11.99
CA ALA A 66 1.66 6.18 -12.17
C ALA A 66 0.74 4.95 -12.32
N TRP A 67 -0.30 4.83 -11.48
CA TRP A 67 -1.24 3.72 -11.57
C TRP A 67 -2.17 3.80 -12.78
N LYS A 68 -2.56 5.01 -13.23
CA LYS A 68 -3.32 5.18 -14.48
C LYS A 68 -2.59 4.63 -15.70
N ARG A 69 -1.25 4.71 -15.74
CA ARG A 69 -0.43 4.17 -16.83
C ARG A 69 -0.50 2.65 -16.95
N GLN A 70 -0.99 1.95 -15.92
CA GLN A 70 -1.18 0.50 -15.94
C GLN A 70 -2.49 0.06 -16.63
N GLN A 71 -3.34 1.01 -17.04
CA GLN A 71 -4.53 0.72 -17.84
C GLN A 71 -4.13 0.15 -19.22
N GLY A 72 -4.75 -0.96 -19.60
CA GLY A 72 -4.41 -1.72 -20.81
C GLY A 72 -3.16 -2.60 -20.68
N LEU A 73 -2.43 -2.50 -19.56
CA LEU A 73 -1.29 -3.35 -19.23
C LEU A 73 -1.72 -4.41 -18.21
N SER A 74 -1.57 -4.14 -16.91
CA SER A 74 -1.98 -5.04 -15.83
C SER A 74 -3.47 -4.94 -15.48
N TYR A 75 -4.14 -3.88 -15.92
CA TYR A 75 -5.54 -3.61 -15.58
C TYR A 75 -6.35 -3.25 -16.81
N GLN A 76 -7.57 -3.77 -16.92
CA GLN A 76 -8.44 -3.43 -18.05
C GLN A 76 -8.88 -1.95 -17.99
N LYS A 77 -9.16 -1.48 -16.77
CA LYS A 77 -9.66 -0.14 -16.49
C LYS A 77 -9.06 0.36 -15.18
N VAL A 78 -8.73 1.64 -15.12
CA VAL A 78 -8.33 2.32 -13.89
C VAL A 78 -9.34 3.41 -13.57
N GLU A 79 -9.98 3.32 -12.40
CA GLU A 79 -10.84 4.36 -11.85
C GLU A 79 -10.15 5.01 -10.66
N SER A 80 -9.92 6.32 -10.71
CA SER A 80 -9.17 7.04 -9.67
C SER A 80 -9.97 8.16 -9.02
N LEU A 81 -9.79 8.35 -7.72
CA LEU A 81 -10.19 9.55 -6.99
C LEU A 81 -8.98 10.14 -6.28
N LEU A 82 -8.70 11.41 -6.56
CA LEU A 82 -7.64 12.20 -5.93
C LEU A 82 -8.29 13.27 -5.05
N VAL A 83 -7.83 13.40 -3.80
CA VAL A 83 -8.27 14.45 -2.87
C VAL A 83 -7.04 15.11 -2.29
N THR A 84 -6.86 16.42 -2.48
CA THR A 84 -5.66 17.11 -2.01
C THR A 84 -5.93 18.44 -1.33
N ASN A 85 -4.99 18.85 -0.47
CA ASN A 85 -4.92 20.19 0.11
C ASN A 85 -6.27 20.63 0.68
N ARG A 86 -6.73 21.85 0.36
CA ARG A 86 -8.00 22.43 0.83
C ARG A 86 -9.24 21.57 0.61
N GLU A 87 -9.22 20.68 -0.38
CA GLU A 87 -10.32 19.74 -0.60
C GLU A 87 -10.28 18.57 0.39
N ALA A 88 -9.11 18.19 0.89
CA ALA A 88 -8.89 17.06 1.80
C ALA A 88 -9.31 17.33 3.24
N THR A 89 -10.51 17.88 3.43
CA THR A 89 -11.15 17.97 4.75
C THR A 89 -11.56 16.60 5.25
N THR A 90 -11.74 16.44 6.57
CA THR A 90 -12.25 15.20 7.16
C THR A 90 -13.54 14.70 6.49
N ALA A 91 -14.48 15.60 6.20
CA ALA A 91 -15.73 15.28 5.51
C ALA A 91 -15.51 14.76 4.07
N LYS A 92 -14.58 15.36 3.32
CA LYS A 92 -14.27 14.92 1.96
C LYS A 92 -13.52 13.60 1.95
N ILE A 93 -12.59 13.38 2.88
CA ILE A 93 -11.88 12.10 3.04
C ILE A 93 -12.89 10.97 3.32
N ARG A 94 -13.82 11.17 4.26
CA ARG A 94 -14.90 10.20 4.51
C ARG A 94 -15.74 9.92 3.27
N SER A 95 -16.06 10.96 2.50
CA SER A 95 -16.77 10.82 1.22
C SER A 95 -15.95 10.02 0.19
N ALA A 96 -14.63 10.17 0.17
CA ALA A 96 -13.73 9.43 -0.70
C ALA A 96 -13.61 7.94 -0.30
N MET A 97 -13.55 7.64 1.00
CA MET A 97 -13.62 6.26 1.50
C MET A 97 -14.96 5.59 1.16
N LYS A 98 -16.06 6.36 1.24
CA LYS A 98 -17.38 5.91 0.78
C LYS A 98 -17.39 5.64 -0.72
N TRP A 99 -16.79 6.52 -1.54
CA TRP A 99 -16.64 6.30 -2.98
C TRP A 99 -15.94 4.96 -3.26
N LEU A 100 -14.82 4.69 -2.58
CA LEU A 100 -14.08 3.43 -2.76
C LEU A 100 -14.92 2.21 -2.39
N THR A 101 -15.66 2.29 -1.28
CA THR A 101 -16.63 1.26 -0.88
C THR A 101 -17.68 1.03 -1.95
N ASP A 102 -18.29 2.08 -2.48
CA ASP A 102 -19.33 1.97 -3.50
C ASP A 102 -18.82 1.39 -4.81
N LYS A 103 -17.56 1.68 -5.17
CA LYS A 103 -16.90 1.13 -6.36
C LYS A 103 -16.55 -0.34 -6.22
N THR A 104 -16.18 -0.77 -5.02
CA THR A 104 -15.65 -2.13 -4.78
C THR A 104 -16.68 -3.12 -4.26
N LYS A 105 -17.84 -2.68 -3.75
CA LYS A 105 -18.85 -3.55 -3.12
C LYS A 105 -19.32 -4.74 -3.97
N ASN A 106 -19.28 -4.60 -5.30
CA ASN A 106 -19.70 -5.62 -6.28
C ASN A 106 -18.57 -5.99 -7.26
N ALA A 107 -17.31 -5.76 -6.89
CA ALA A 107 -16.14 -6.01 -7.74
C ALA A 107 -15.19 -7.04 -7.10
N PRO A 108 -15.60 -8.31 -6.98
CA PRO A 108 -14.82 -9.33 -6.24
C PRO A 108 -13.42 -9.57 -6.84
N ASP A 109 -13.27 -9.44 -8.16
CA ASP A 109 -11.99 -9.59 -8.86
C ASP A 109 -11.20 -8.28 -8.96
N GLY A 110 -11.80 -7.17 -8.53
CA GLY A 110 -11.19 -5.85 -8.52
C GLY A 110 -9.93 -5.80 -7.68
N PHE A 111 -9.15 -4.74 -7.90
CA PHE A 111 -7.98 -4.43 -7.11
C PHE A 111 -8.05 -2.97 -6.69
N ALA A 112 -7.73 -2.67 -5.43
CA ALA A 112 -7.65 -1.30 -4.94
C ALA A 112 -6.22 -0.96 -4.49
N VAL A 113 -5.79 0.26 -4.79
CA VAL A 113 -4.59 0.85 -4.21
C VAL A 113 -4.98 2.16 -3.54
N VAL A 114 -4.62 2.30 -2.27
CA VAL A 114 -4.98 3.46 -1.45
C VAL A 114 -3.72 4.12 -0.97
N MET A 115 -3.56 5.43 -1.15
CA MET A 115 -2.42 6.20 -0.67
C MET A 115 -2.90 7.29 0.29
N PHE A 116 -2.21 7.40 1.42
CA PHE A 116 -2.28 8.54 2.34
C PHE A 116 -0.89 9.18 2.41
N SER A 117 -0.76 10.44 2.01
CA SER A 117 0.45 11.24 2.19
C SER A 117 0.15 12.51 2.97
N GLY A 118 0.91 12.78 4.03
CA GLY A 118 0.67 13.90 4.94
C GLY A 118 1.09 13.62 6.39
N HIS A 119 0.61 14.43 7.33
CA HIS A 119 0.88 14.24 8.75
C HIS A 119 0.16 13.02 9.33
N GLY A 120 0.93 12.20 10.06
CA GLY A 120 0.43 11.22 11.02
C GLY A 120 0.63 11.75 12.44
N LEU A 121 -0.43 11.75 13.26
CA LEU A 121 -0.41 12.24 14.63
C LEU A 121 -0.90 11.15 15.60
N PHE A 122 -0.57 11.30 16.89
CA PHE A 122 -1.07 10.42 17.95
C PHE A 122 -1.93 11.22 18.91
N ASP A 123 -3.05 10.62 19.35
CA ASP A 123 -3.82 11.15 20.47
C ASP A 123 -3.17 10.80 21.82
N GLU A 124 -3.81 11.21 22.92
CA GLU A 124 -3.36 10.94 24.29
C GLU A 124 -3.38 9.46 24.69
N PHE A 125 -3.96 8.58 23.86
CA PHE A 125 -4.06 7.14 24.05
C PHE A 125 -3.19 6.35 23.06
N ASP A 126 -2.22 7.01 22.43
CA ASP A 126 -1.34 6.45 21.39
C ASP A 126 -2.09 5.98 20.11
N GLY A 127 -3.31 6.50 19.90
CA GLY A 127 -4.11 6.26 18.71
C GLY A 127 -3.62 7.08 17.52
N TRP A 128 -3.15 6.39 16.48
CA TRP A 128 -2.71 7.06 15.24
C TRP A 128 -3.89 7.65 14.47
N HIS A 129 -3.67 8.86 13.95
CA HIS A 129 -4.58 9.67 13.17
C HIS A 129 -3.92 10.20 11.89
N PHE A 130 -4.66 10.21 10.79
CA PHE A 130 -4.27 10.94 9.58
C PHE A 130 -4.77 12.38 9.63
N GLY A 131 -3.86 13.35 9.55
CA GLY A 131 -4.19 14.78 9.55
C GLY A 131 -4.80 15.23 8.23
N ALA A 132 -6.06 15.69 8.28
CA ALA A 132 -6.76 16.28 7.16
C ALA A 132 -6.42 17.79 7.02
N HIS A 133 -6.88 18.46 5.96
CA HIS A 133 -6.65 19.90 5.79
C HIS A 133 -7.13 20.74 6.98
N ASP A 134 -8.24 20.34 7.59
CA ASP A 134 -8.86 20.99 8.74
C ASP A 134 -8.16 20.70 10.08
N LEU A 135 -7.01 20.02 10.08
CA LEU A 135 -6.25 19.60 11.27
C LEU A 135 -6.09 20.72 12.31
N ASP A 136 -6.53 20.40 13.52
CA ASP A 136 -6.24 21.13 14.75
C ASP A 136 -5.72 20.12 15.78
N PRO A 137 -4.45 20.20 16.22
CA PRO A 137 -3.89 19.31 17.23
C PRO A 137 -4.62 19.35 18.58
N GLN A 138 -5.37 20.42 18.87
CA GLN A 138 -6.18 20.53 20.09
C GLN A 138 -7.55 19.84 19.95
N ASP A 139 -7.95 19.51 18.71
CA ASP A 139 -9.19 18.79 18.41
C ASP A 139 -8.96 17.72 17.32
N LEU A 140 -8.02 16.81 17.58
CA LEU A 140 -7.72 15.69 16.67
C LEU A 140 -8.98 14.87 16.35
N SER A 141 -9.87 14.70 17.32
CA SER A 141 -11.07 13.87 17.19
C SER A 141 -11.99 14.28 16.04
N ASN A 142 -12.10 15.58 15.77
CA ASN A 142 -12.97 16.12 14.73
C ASN A 142 -12.22 16.53 13.46
N THR A 143 -10.92 16.77 13.55
CA THR A 143 -10.11 17.36 12.47
C THR A 143 -9.09 16.40 11.85
N SER A 144 -9.13 15.14 12.25
CA SER A 144 -8.32 14.06 11.68
C SER A 144 -9.16 12.81 11.45
N ILE A 145 -8.57 11.80 10.80
CA ILE A 145 -9.21 10.49 10.60
C ILE A 145 -8.47 9.44 11.43
N PRO A 146 -9.11 8.81 12.43
CA PRO A 146 -8.47 7.78 13.23
C PRO A 146 -8.19 6.53 12.41
N SER A 147 -7.06 5.88 12.70
CA SER A 147 -6.69 4.57 12.17
C SER A 147 -7.82 3.55 12.28
N VAL A 148 -8.55 3.51 13.41
CA VAL A 148 -9.68 2.59 13.60
C VAL A 148 -10.82 2.83 12.59
N GLU A 149 -11.06 4.08 12.19
CA GLU A 149 -12.03 4.41 11.15
C GLU A 149 -11.52 3.98 9.78
N ILE A 150 -10.25 4.27 9.46
CA ILE A 150 -9.59 3.84 8.21
C ILE A 150 -9.67 2.31 8.06
N PHE A 151 -9.35 1.57 9.11
CA PHE A 151 -9.41 0.11 9.13
C PHE A 151 -10.83 -0.44 9.03
N ASP A 152 -11.84 0.20 9.63
CA ASP A 152 -13.24 -0.18 9.44
C ASP A 152 -13.63 -0.09 7.96
N TRP A 153 -13.27 1.01 7.29
CA TRP A 153 -13.54 1.17 5.87
C TRP A 153 -12.82 0.12 5.02
N LEU A 154 -11.50 0.01 5.17
CA LEU A 154 -10.68 -0.86 4.33
C LEU A 154 -11.00 -2.33 4.55
N ASN A 155 -10.98 -2.79 5.80
CA ASN A 155 -11.11 -4.22 6.10
C ASN A 155 -12.55 -4.72 5.96
N ARG A 156 -13.57 -3.91 6.31
CA ARG A 156 -14.98 -4.39 6.35
C ARG A 156 -15.82 -3.96 5.16
N ARG A 157 -15.46 -2.86 4.48
CA ARG A 157 -16.32 -2.24 3.47
C ARG A 157 -15.73 -2.31 2.06
N VAL A 158 -14.41 -2.32 1.91
CA VAL A 158 -13.76 -2.56 0.60
C VAL A 158 -13.68 -4.06 0.32
N ARG A 159 -14.49 -4.54 -0.62
CA ARG A 159 -14.69 -5.98 -0.92
C ARG A 159 -13.91 -6.48 -2.13
N CYS A 160 -12.65 -6.06 -2.22
CA CYS A 160 -11.72 -6.54 -3.23
C CYS A 160 -10.29 -6.57 -2.64
N ARG A 161 -9.34 -7.14 -3.38
CA ARG A 161 -7.92 -7.15 -3.00
C ARG A 161 -7.41 -5.71 -2.93
N LYS A 162 -6.56 -5.40 -1.96
CA LYS A 162 -6.11 -4.03 -1.76
C LYS A 162 -4.71 -3.92 -1.16
N ILE A 163 -4.01 -2.88 -1.57
CA ILE A 163 -2.74 -2.43 -0.99
C ILE A 163 -2.92 -1.00 -0.51
N VAL A 164 -2.45 -0.74 0.70
CA VAL A 164 -2.51 0.56 1.35
C VAL A 164 -1.09 1.07 1.52
N PHE A 165 -0.84 2.27 1.02
CA PHE A 165 0.41 2.99 1.12
C PHE A 165 0.21 4.17 2.08
N ALA A 166 1.12 4.32 3.04
CA ALA A 166 1.12 5.45 3.95
C ALA A 166 2.49 6.14 3.93
N ASP A 167 2.56 7.29 3.25
CA ASP A 167 3.69 8.22 3.29
C ASP A 167 3.45 9.30 4.34
N THR A 168 3.49 8.86 5.59
CA THR A 168 3.26 9.73 6.75
C THR A 168 4.39 9.56 7.75
N CYS A 169 4.75 10.63 8.46
CA CYS A 169 5.66 10.50 9.61
C CYS A 169 5.11 9.45 10.60
N HIS A 170 6.01 8.63 11.15
CA HIS A 170 5.66 7.57 12.09
C HIS A 170 4.65 6.53 11.55
N ALA A 171 4.58 6.32 10.22
CA ALA A 171 3.64 5.39 9.60
C ALA A 171 3.69 3.97 10.21
N GLY A 172 4.87 3.51 10.65
CA GLY A 172 5.04 2.21 11.29
C GLY A 172 4.34 2.05 12.64
N ALA A 173 3.90 3.13 13.28
CA ALA A 173 3.13 3.11 14.53
C ALA A 173 1.62 3.15 14.31
N ILE A 174 1.14 3.13 13.05
CA ILE A 174 -0.28 2.84 12.77
C ILE A 174 -0.62 1.51 13.48
N PRO A 175 -1.63 1.47 14.39
CA PRO A 175 -1.98 0.31 15.20
C PRO A 175 -2.35 -0.91 14.33
N GLY A 176 -1.36 -1.66 13.92
CA GLY A 176 -1.49 -2.70 12.91
C GLY A 176 -0.38 -3.73 12.99
N ASN A 177 0.85 -3.34 13.36
CA ASN A 177 1.94 -4.32 13.53
C ASN A 177 1.68 -5.36 14.62
N GLY A 178 0.77 -5.11 15.58
CA GLY A 178 0.33 -6.09 16.58
C GLY A 178 -1.12 -6.56 16.43
N PHE A 179 -2.04 -5.65 16.05
CA PHE A 179 -3.48 -5.94 16.00
C PHE A 179 -3.89 -6.72 14.73
N LEU A 180 -3.13 -6.63 13.63
CA LEU A 180 -3.33 -7.44 12.41
C LEU A 180 -3.06 -8.94 12.63
N PHE A 181 -2.39 -9.31 13.73
CA PHE A 181 -2.12 -10.70 14.12
C PHE A 181 -3.10 -11.23 15.19
N GLY A 182 -3.99 -10.38 15.71
CA GLY A 182 -5.00 -10.73 16.71
C GLY A 182 -6.32 -11.16 16.07
N ARG A 183 -6.70 -12.44 16.24
CA ARG A 183 -7.99 -13.00 15.80
C ARG A 183 -9.16 -12.30 16.49
N ALA A 184 -9.80 -11.33 15.84
CA ALA A 184 -11.14 -10.88 16.24
C ALA A 184 -12.19 -11.86 15.66
N VAL A 185 -12.42 -12.97 16.36
CA VAL A 185 -13.53 -13.90 16.08
C VAL A 185 -14.81 -13.33 16.68
N ASN A 186 -15.84 -13.09 15.86
CA ASN A 186 -17.16 -12.68 16.38
C ASN A 186 -17.87 -13.83 17.11
N ARG A 187 -18.89 -13.49 17.91
CA ARG A 187 -19.69 -14.40 18.75
C ARG A 187 -20.27 -15.63 18.03
N ASP A 188 -20.43 -15.56 16.71
CA ASP A 188 -20.98 -16.64 15.86
C ASP A 188 -19.91 -17.53 15.20
N GLY A 189 -18.62 -17.37 15.56
CA GLY A 189 -17.53 -18.18 15.01
C GLY A 189 -17.20 -17.92 13.53
N LYS A 190 -17.83 -16.91 12.92
CA LYS A 190 -17.58 -16.48 11.53
C LYS A 190 -16.46 -15.44 11.50
N ASP A 191 -15.42 -15.78 10.75
CA ASP A 191 -14.30 -14.91 10.45
C ASP A 191 -14.64 -14.06 9.21
N TYR A 192 -15.16 -12.85 9.44
CA TYR A 192 -15.42 -11.89 8.37
C TYR A 192 -14.14 -11.19 7.86
N TRP A 193 -12.99 -11.42 8.50
CA TRP A 193 -11.68 -10.93 8.05
C TRP A 193 -11.05 -11.84 6.98
N ARG A 194 -11.58 -13.06 6.82
CA ARG A 194 -11.22 -13.97 5.74
C ARG A 194 -11.85 -13.52 4.41
N GLY A 195 -11.07 -12.81 3.61
CA GLY A 195 -11.32 -12.73 2.17
C GLY A 195 -10.34 -11.87 1.40
N TYR A 196 -9.87 -10.75 1.99
CA TYR A 196 -9.15 -9.73 1.23
C TYR A 196 -8.04 -9.07 2.04
N GLY A 197 -7.25 -9.88 2.76
CA GLY A 197 -6.25 -9.40 3.73
C GLY A 197 -5.46 -8.21 3.21
N ASP A 198 -5.57 -7.12 3.94
CA ASP A 198 -5.03 -5.82 3.58
C ASP A 198 -3.50 -5.85 3.70
N ILE A 199 -2.83 -5.44 2.64
CA ILE A 199 -1.38 -5.28 2.64
C ILE A 199 -1.07 -3.82 2.93
N TYR A 200 -0.28 -3.57 3.96
CA TYR A 200 0.14 -2.24 4.36
C TYR A 200 1.61 -2.03 4.02
N LEU A 201 1.89 -0.95 3.30
CA LEU A 201 3.22 -0.50 2.95
C LEU A 201 3.43 0.89 3.54
N LEU A 202 4.31 0.98 4.52
CA LEU A 202 4.45 2.13 5.42
C LEU A 202 5.81 2.79 5.16
N ALA A 203 5.82 4.09 4.94
CA ALA A 203 7.02 4.82 4.52
C ALA A 203 8.14 4.88 5.55
N SER A 204 7.83 4.74 6.84
CA SER A 204 8.81 4.86 7.92
C SER A 204 8.46 3.96 9.10
N GLN A 205 9.46 3.67 9.94
CA GLN A 205 9.28 3.01 11.23
C GLN A 205 8.54 3.91 12.24
N PRO A 206 7.99 3.35 13.33
CA PRO A 206 7.37 4.11 14.42
C PRO A 206 8.18 5.30 14.95
N THR A 207 9.51 5.16 14.97
CA THR A 207 10.43 6.07 15.66
C THR A 207 11.13 7.06 14.75
N GLU A 208 10.77 7.13 13.46
CA GLU A 208 11.47 7.97 12.50
C GLU A 208 10.49 8.75 11.59
N PRO A 209 10.87 9.97 11.15
CA PRO A 209 10.06 10.79 10.26
C PRO A 209 10.10 10.28 8.81
N SER A 210 9.07 10.63 8.03
CA SER A 210 9.15 10.57 6.56
C SER A 210 9.78 11.87 6.03
N ARG A 211 10.52 11.81 4.92
CA ARG A 211 11.32 12.93 4.39
C ARG A 211 10.87 13.36 3.01
N GLU A 212 10.81 14.67 2.80
CA GLU A 212 10.56 15.34 1.53
C GLU A 212 11.82 16.10 1.08
N ASP A 213 12.12 16.13 -0.22
CA ASP A 213 13.25 16.91 -0.75
C ASP A 213 12.93 17.57 -2.10
N VAL A 214 13.47 18.77 -2.29
CA VAL A 214 13.31 19.56 -3.52
C VAL A 214 14.04 18.97 -4.73
N ALA A 215 15.06 18.14 -4.49
CA ALA A 215 15.86 17.50 -5.53
C ALA A 215 15.04 16.48 -6.34
N TRP A 216 14.15 15.73 -5.67
CA TRP A 216 13.24 14.78 -6.32
C TRP A 216 11.76 15.20 -6.27
N GLN A 217 11.44 16.30 -5.57
CA GLN A 217 10.11 16.94 -5.53
C GLN A 217 8.98 16.01 -5.06
N ASN A 218 9.26 15.09 -4.14
CA ASN A 218 8.32 14.13 -3.59
C ASN A 218 8.75 13.76 -2.15
N GLY A 219 7.90 13.04 -1.42
CA GLY A 219 8.32 12.19 -0.30
C GLY A 219 9.30 11.12 -0.80
N ALA A 220 10.34 10.80 -0.02
CA ALA A 220 11.37 9.84 -0.43
C ALA A 220 10.79 8.45 -0.70
N TYR A 221 9.78 8.05 0.08
CA TYR A 221 9.09 6.79 -0.12
C TYR A 221 8.22 6.79 -1.38
N THR A 222 7.44 7.86 -1.59
CA THR A 222 6.67 8.02 -2.83
C THR A 222 7.58 8.02 -4.05
N GLU A 223 8.69 8.76 -4.03
CA GLU A 223 9.66 8.76 -5.13
C GLU A 223 10.19 7.35 -5.42
N ALA A 224 10.56 6.60 -4.39
CA ALA A 224 11.03 5.23 -4.52
C ALA A 224 9.97 4.29 -5.15
N LEU A 225 8.68 4.46 -4.79
CA LEU A 225 7.57 3.72 -5.41
C LEU A 225 7.39 4.07 -6.90
N LEU A 226 7.47 5.35 -7.25
CA LEU A 226 7.34 5.82 -8.63
C LEU A 226 8.47 5.27 -9.52
N ILE A 227 9.69 5.27 -9.00
CA ILE A 227 10.85 4.66 -9.66
C ILE A 227 10.61 3.16 -9.84
N ALA A 228 10.13 2.45 -8.81
CA ALA A 228 9.90 1.02 -8.89
C ALA A 228 8.90 0.62 -9.98
N LEU A 229 7.84 1.41 -10.18
CA LEU A 229 6.81 1.15 -11.20
C LEU A 229 7.32 1.29 -12.65
N THR A 230 8.46 1.95 -12.86
CA THR A 230 8.99 2.27 -14.18
C THR A 230 10.38 1.70 -14.44
N SER A 231 11.10 1.30 -13.39
CA SER A 231 12.48 0.84 -13.48
C SER A 231 12.56 -0.67 -13.72
N PRO A 232 13.24 -1.13 -14.78
CA PRO A 232 13.55 -2.55 -14.97
C PRO A 232 14.34 -3.17 -13.82
N LYS A 233 15.00 -2.36 -12.98
CA LYS A 233 15.72 -2.84 -11.80
C LYS A 233 14.78 -3.33 -10.68
N ALA A 234 13.52 -2.93 -10.71
CA ALA A 234 12.53 -3.40 -9.76
C ALA A 234 11.97 -4.79 -10.13
N ASP A 235 12.01 -5.17 -11.41
CA ASP A 235 11.70 -6.52 -11.89
C ASP A 235 12.93 -7.43 -11.73
N THR A 236 13.04 -8.06 -10.57
CA THR A 236 14.23 -8.80 -10.14
C THR A 236 14.31 -10.20 -10.74
N ASP A 237 13.17 -10.79 -11.09
CA ASP A 237 13.10 -12.09 -11.77
C ASP A 237 13.04 -11.96 -13.31
N HIS A 238 12.97 -10.73 -13.82
CA HIS A 238 12.97 -10.36 -15.24
C HIS A 238 11.80 -10.94 -16.02
N ASN A 239 10.63 -11.04 -15.38
CA ASN A 239 9.42 -11.60 -16.00
C ASN A 239 8.56 -10.53 -16.72
N GLY A 240 8.96 -9.25 -16.68
CA GLY A 240 8.26 -8.11 -17.28
C GLY A 240 7.11 -7.56 -16.44
N GLN A 241 6.88 -8.11 -15.26
CA GLN A 241 5.86 -7.70 -14.30
C GLN A 241 6.52 -7.34 -12.98
N LEU A 242 5.83 -6.53 -12.18
CA LEU A 242 6.26 -6.14 -10.85
C LEU A 242 5.39 -6.85 -9.83
N GLY A 243 6.01 -7.69 -9.00
CA GLY A 243 5.40 -8.29 -7.81
C GLY A 243 5.37 -7.34 -6.63
N LEU A 244 4.47 -7.58 -5.68
CA LEU A 244 4.41 -6.79 -4.44
C LEU A 244 5.72 -6.83 -3.63
N LEU A 245 6.34 -8.00 -3.47
CA LEU A 245 7.59 -8.10 -2.72
C LEU A 245 8.74 -7.39 -3.45
N GLU A 246 8.74 -7.40 -4.77
CA GLU A 246 9.72 -6.70 -5.58
C GLU A 246 9.55 -5.18 -5.42
N LEU A 247 8.32 -4.68 -5.52
CA LEU A 247 8.00 -3.28 -5.24
C LEU A 247 8.45 -2.89 -3.83
N ALA A 248 8.05 -3.64 -2.81
CA ALA A 248 8.37 -3.34 -1.42
C ALA A 248 9.89 -3.33 -1.18
N THR A 249 10.60 -4.33 -1.69
CA THR A 249 12.05 -4.47 -1.56
C THR A 249 12.79 -3.33 -2.26
N PHE A 250 12.40 -3.01 -3.50
CA PHE A 250 13.00 -1.92 -4.25
C PHE A 250 12.73 -0.58 -3.56
N ALA A 251 11.48 -0.33 -3.17
CA ALA A 251 11.09 0.91 -2.53
C ALA A 251 11.83 1.12 -1.19
N GLU A 252 12.01 0.07 -0.41
CA GLU A 252 12.82 0.12 0.82
C GLU A 252 14.28 0.51 0.53
N GLN A 253 14.93 -0.20 -0.40
CA GLN A 253 16.33 0.05 -0.74
C GLN A 253 16.54 1.46 -1.28
N GLU A 254 15.65 1.91 -2.17
CA GLU A 254 15.75 3.22 -2.80
C GLU A 254 15.40 4.34 -1.81
N THR A 255 14.43 4.16 -0.92
CA THR A 255 14.13 5.13 0.15
C THR A 255 15.34 5.29 1.07
N ARG A 256 15.96 4.18 1.50
CA ARG A 256 17.19 4.21 2.30
C ARG A 256 18.31 4.92 1.54
N ARG A 257 18.44 4.71 0.23
CA ARG A 257 19.45 5.38 -0.60
C ARG A 257 19.21 6.89 -0.68
N LEU A 258 17.97 7.32 -0.96
CA LEU A 258 17.60 8.74 -1.07
C LEU A 258 17.80 9.49 0.26
N THR A 259 17.53 8.82 1.37
CA THR A 259 17.57 9.43 2.71
C THR A 259 18.86 9.19 3.48
N ASN A 260 19.90 8.60 2.86
CA ASN A 260 21.12 8.17 3.55
C ASN A 260 20.84 7.31 4.80
N HIS A 261 19.93 6.34 4.67
CA HIS A 261 19.47 5.39 5.69
C HIS A 261 18.72 6.02 6.88
N GLN A 262 18.24 7.26 6.74
CA GLN A 262 17.49 7.96 7.79
C GLN A 262 15.98 7.66 7.77
N GLN A 263 15.52 6.89 6.79
CA GLN A 263 14.13 6.43 6.67
C GLN A 263 14.13 4.99 6.15
N ASN A 264 13.33 4.14 6.81
CA ASN A 264 13.30 2.70 6.64
C ASN A 264 11.84 2.23 6.49
N PRO A 265 11.33 2.13 5.25
CA PRO A 265 9.98 1.64 5.01
C PRO A 265 9.75 0.25 5.60
N THR A 266 8.49 -0.04 5.95
CA THR A 266 8.08 -1.34 6.49
C THR A 266 6.88 -1.90 5.73
N VAL A 267 6.77 -3.22 5.71
CA VAL A 267 5.70 -3.94 5.01
C VAL A 267 4.99 -4.90 5.97
N GLY A 268 3.66 -4.81 6.00
CA GLY A 268 2.78 -5.74 6.68
C GLY A 268 1.99 -6.54 5.67
N ILE A 269 2.26 -7.85 5.58
CA ILE A 269 1.51 -8.80 4.75
C ILE A 269 0.86 -9.84 5.65
N PRO A 270 -0.48 -9.98 5.65
CA PRO A 270 -1.15 -11.03 6.40
C PRO A 270 -0.75 -12.41 5.88
N PRO A 271 -0.56 -13.42 6.75
CA PRO A 271 -0.10 -14.75 6.36
C PRO A 271 -1.09 -15.51 5.46
N THR A 272 -2.33 -15.02 5.34
CA THR A 272 -3.41 -15.60 4.53
C THR A 272 -3.48 -15.03 3.11
N VAL A 273 -2.62 -14.07 2.76
CA VAL A 273 -2.66 -13.36 1.48
C VAL A 273 -1.57 -13.88 0.55
N SER A 274 -1.95 -14.28 -0.67
CA SER A 274 -0.99 -14.54 -1.74
C SER A 274 -0.38 -13.24 -2.25
N ILE A 275 0.93 -13.21 -2.43
CA ILE A 275 1.66 -12.07 -2.98
C ILE A 275 1.21 -11.85 -4.44
N PRO A 276 0.55 -10.72 -4.77
CA PRO A 276 0.06 -10.47 -6.12
C PRO A 276 1.16 -9.88 -7.02
N MET A 277 1.02 -10.13 -8.33
CA MET A 277 1.59 -9.25 -9.36
C MET A 277 0.71 -8.00 -9.45
N ILE A 278 1.33 -6.83 -9.46
CA ILE A 278 0.63 -5.56 -9.26
C ILE A 278 0.78 -4.60 -10.42
N ALA A 279 1.84 -4.72 -11.22
CA ALA A 279 2.05 -3.83 -12.35
C ALA A 279 2.84 -4.54 -13.44
N THR A 280 2.84 -3.95 -14.63
CA THR A 280 3.75 -4.26 -15.71
C THR A 280 4.84 -3.21 -15.67
N VAL A 281 6.11 -3.62 -15.67
CA VAL A 281 7.21 -2.68 -15.73
C VAL A 281 7.31 -2.17 -17.17
N SER A 282 6.78 -0.98 -17.41
CA SER A 282 6.84 -0.36 -18.72
C SER A 282 8.28 0.02 -19.00
N GLN A 283 8.94 -0.71 -19.91
CA GLN A 283 10.16 -0.21 -20.51
C GLN A 283 9.81 1.08 -21.23
N GLN A 284 10.37 2.21 -20.79
CA GLN A 284 10.37 3.41 -21.61
C GLN A 284 11.00 3.03 -22.97
N LYS A 285 10.17 2.98 -24.01
CA LYS A 285 10.63 2.98 -25.39
C LYS A 285 11.06 4.37 -25.80
#